data_AF-A0A4V3KTN8-F1
#
_entry.id   AF-A0A4V3KTN8-F1
#
_cell.length_a   1.000
_cell.length_b   1.000
_cell.length_c   1.000
_cell.angle_alpha   90.00
_cell.angle_beta   90.00
_cell.angle_gamma   90.00
#
_symmetry.space_group_name_H-M   'P 1'
#
loop_
_entity.id
_entity.type
_entity.pdbx_description
1 polymer ?
#
loop_
_entity_poly.entity_id
_entity_poly.type
_entity_poly.pdbx_seq_one_letter_code
_entity_poly.pdbx_strand_id
1 'polypeptide(L)'
;LTNVHNPSVKAYAVVQLRQDNALGTLYNMVGFQTKLKHAEQVRVFRTIPGLENADFARLGGLHRNTYINSPTLLDASLQLKSRPGLRFAGQITGCEGYVESAAIGLLAGRFAAAERLGHQAAPPPLTTA
;
A
#
# COMPACT_ATOMS: atom_id res chain seq x y z
N LEU A 1 4.53 20.05 -3.94
CA LEU A 1 3.35 20.80 -3.43
C LEU A 1 3.26 22.23 -3.97
N THR A 2 4.31 22.76 -4.60
CA THR A 2 4.25 24.04 -5.30
C THR A 2 3.43 23.90 -6.59
N ASN A 3 2.43 24.75 -6.78
CA ASN A 3 1.70 24.83 -8.04
C ASN A 3 2.63 25.41 -9.12
N VAL A 4 2.97 24.62 -10.14
CA VAL A 4 3.87 25.05 -11.22
C VAL A 4 3.31 26.24 -12.02
N HIS A 5 1.99 26.43 -12.00
CA HIS A 5 1.32 27.54 -12.69
C HIS A 5 1.21 28.80 -11.81
N ASN A 6 1.43 28.70 -10.51
CA ASN A 6 1.46 29.85 -9.61
C ASN A 6 2.41 29.59 -8.41
N PRO A 7 3.73 29.62 -8.63
CA PRO A 7 4.71 29.15 -7.66
C PRO A 7 4.87 30.07 -6.44
N SER A 8 4.44 31.34 -6.54
CA SER A 8 4.46 32.30 -5.43
C SER A 8 3.31 32.12 -4.43
N VAL A 9 2.27 31.37 -4.80
CA VAL A 9 1.12 31.08 -3.95
C VAL A 9 1.19 29.64 -3.46
N LYS A 10 1.38 29.48 -2.14
CA LYS A 10 1.30 28.17 -1.49
C LYS A 10 -0.16 27.82 -1.23
N ALA A 11 -0.65 26.74 -1.85
CA ALA A 11 -2.00 26.24 -1.58
C ALA A 11 -2.16 25.84 -0.12
N TYR A 12 -3.32 26.12 0.47
CA TYR A 12 -3.65 25.70 1.83
C TYR A 12 -3.82 24.17 1.93
N ALA A 13 -4.48 23.58 0.94
CA ALA A 13 -4.64 22.14 0.78
C ALA A 13 -4.69 21.78 -0.71
N VAL A 14 -4.37 20.54 -1.04
CA VAL A 14 -4.45 20.01 -2.42
C VAL A 14 -5.06 18.61 -2.41
N VAL A 15 -5.78 18.30 -3.49
CA VAL A 15 -6.17 16.94 -3.84
C VAL A 15 -5.36 16.52 -5.04
N GLN A 16 -4.67 15.39 -4.93
CA GLN A 16 -3.83 14.88 -6.01
C GLN A 16 -4.62 13.88 -6.86
N LEU A 17 -4.56 14.07 -8.17
CA LEU A 17 -5.07 13.12 -9.15
C LEU A 17 -3.89 12.37 -9.77
N ARG A 18 -3.96 11.05 -9.83
CA ARG A 18 -2.97 10.20 -10.50
C ARG A 18 -3.61 9.52 -11.69
N GLN A 19 -3.01 9.69 -12.87
CA GLN A 19 -3.41 8.99 -14.08
C GLN A 19 -3.40 7.48 -13.84
N ASP A 20 -4.51 6.81 -14.17
CA ASP A 20 -4.71 5.38 -13.95
C ASP A 20 -4.55 4.57 -15.23
N ASN A 21 -4.88 5.15 -16.39
CA ASN A 21 -4.75 4.50 -17.68
C ASN A 21 -3.85 5.28 -18.64
N ALA A 22 -3.23 4.58 -19.60
CA ALA A 22 -2.31 5.19 -20.56
C ALA A 22 -2.95 6.31 -21.41
N LEU A 23 -4.25 6.20 -21.70
CA LEU A 23 -5.00 7.19 -22.50
C LEU A 23 -5.28 8.50 -21.75
N GLY A 24 -5.08 8.55 -20.44
CA GLY A 24 -5.34 9.76 -19.65
C GLY A 24 -6.82 10.09 -19.55
N THR A 25 -7.70 9.10 -19.64
CA THR A 25 -9.15 9.29 -19.49
C THR A 25 -9.66 8.90 -18.10
N LEU A 26 -8.82 8.23 -17.30
CA LEU A 26 -9.13 7.83 -15.93
C LEU A 26 -8.05 8.31 -14.97
N TYR A 27 -8.49 8.92 -13.86
CA TYR A 27 -7.64 9.41 -12.80
C TYR A 27 -8.16 8.95 -11.44
N ASN A 28 -7.24 8.51 -10.58
CA ASN A 28 -7.52 8.20 -9.18
C ASN A 28 -7.31 9.43 -8.29
N MET A 29 -8.19 9.60 -7.30
CA MET A 29 -7.98 10.54 -6.20
C MET A 29 -7.06 9.92 -5.15
N VAL A 30 -5.84 10.43 -5.03
CA VAL A 30 -4.81 9.88 -4.15
C VAL A 30 -5.18 10.11 -2.68
N GLY A 31 -5.26 9.03 -1.90
CA GLY A 31 -5.56 9.09 -0.46
C GLY A 31 -7.05 9.15 -0.10
N PHE A 32 -7.95 9.03 -1.08
CA PHE A 32 -9.41 9.15 -0.90
C PHE A 32 -10.11 7.82 -0.61
N GLN A 33 -9.45 6.90 0.11
CA GLN A 33 -10.08 5.65 0.56
C GLN A 33 -11.20 5.99 1.55
N THR A 34 -12.42 5.47 1.37
CA THR A 34 -13.57 5.89 2.19
C THR A 34 -14.65 4.83 2.38
N LYS A 35 -15.34 4.88 3.54
CA LYS A 35 -16.55 4.10 3.86
C LYS A 35 -17.85 4.85 3.58
N LEU A 36 -17.79 6.08 3.05
CA LEU A 36 -18.98 6.86 2.73
C LEU A 36 -19.87 6.11 1.73
N LYS A 37 -21.19 6.28 1.88
CA LYS A 37 -22.15 5.81 0.87
C LYS A 37 -21.87 6.51 -0.46
N HIS A 38 -22.10 5.82 -1.56
CA HIS A 38 -21.82 6.32 -2.91
C HIS A 38 -22.40 7.71 -3.20
N ALA A 39 -23.66 7.96 -2.80
CA ALA A 39 -24.28 9.29 -2.96
C ALA A 39 -23.52 10.40 -2.24
N GLU A 40 -22.99 10.13 -1.04
CA GLU A 40 -22.21 11.09 -0.27
C GLU A 40 -20.81 11.29 -0.85
N GLN A 41 -20.21 10.25 -1.42
CA GLN A 41 -18.95 10.39 -2.15
C GLN A 41 -19.12 11.37 -3.31
N VAL A 42 -20.14 11.18 -4.16
CA VAL A 42 -20.41 12.09 -5.29
C VAL A 42 -20.68 13.51 -4.79
N ARG A 43 -21.52 13.68 -3.77
CA ARG A 43 -21.87 14.99 -3.21
C ARG A 43 -20.64 15.73 -2.68
N VAL A 44 -19.79 15.05 -1.89
CA VAL A 44 -18.60 15.65 -1.28
C VAL A 44 -17.49 15.87 -2.30
N PHE A 45 -17.24 14.92 -3.21
CA PHE A 45 -16.15 15.07 -4.18
C PHE A 45 -16.41 16.19 -5.18
N ARG A 46 -17.68 16.47 -5.51
CA ARG A 46 -18.05 17.63 -6.35
C ARG A 46 -17.88 18.99 -5.65
N THR A 47 -17.61 19.03 -4.34
CA THR A 47 -17.25 20.29 -3.67
C THR A 47 -15.77 20.63 -3.79
N ILE A 48 -14.96 19.75 -4.39
CA ILE A 48 -13.53 19.97 -4.59
C ILE A 48 -13.33 20.78 -5.88
N PRO A 49 -12.60 21.90 -5.83
CA PRO A 49 -12.35 22.72 -7.01
C PRO A 49 -11.75 21.91 -8.17
N GLY A 50 -12.35 22.03 -9.36
CA GLY A 50 -11.99 21.28 -10.56
C GLY A 50 -12.68 19.93 -10.73
N LEU A 51 -13.46 19.48 -9.74
CA LEU A 51 -14.24 18.24 -9.78
C LEU A 51 -15.75 18.47 -9.74
N GLU A 52 -16.21 19.71 -9.91
CA GLU A 52 -17.62 20.11 -9.78
C GLU A 52 -18.53 19.32 -10.73
N ASN A 53 -18.03 19.08 -11.94
CA ASN A 53 -18.71 18.33 -13.01
C ASN A 53 -18.05 16.98 -13.29
N ALA A 54 -17.27 16.43 -12.34
CA ALA A 54 -16.59 15.17 -12.56
C ALA A 54 -17.58 14.00 -12.70
N ASP A 55 -17.26 13.11 -13.62
CA ASP A 55 -17.90 11.80 -13.78
C ASP A 55 -17.06 10.73 -13.08
N PHE A 56 -17.69 10.05 -12.12
CA PHE A 56 -17.02 9.03 -11.31
C PHE A 56 -17.23 7.64 -11.92
N ALA A 57 -16.25 7.17 -12.70
CA ALA A 57 -16.28 5.84 -13.31
C ALA A 57 -16.28 4.71 -12.27
N ARG A 58 -15.64 4.92 -11.11
CA ARG A 58 -15.64 4.01 -9.97
C ARG A 58 -15.62 4.81 -8.67
N LEU A 59 -16.50 4.45 -7.74
CA LEU A 59 -16.53 5.03 -6.40
C LEU A 59 -15.68 4.22 -5.43
N GLY A 60 -15.20 4.90 -4.40
CA GLY A 60 -14.30 4.35 -3.39
C GLY A 60 -15.00 3.32 -2.51
N GLY A 61 -14.21 2.39 -2.01
CA GLY A 61 -14.63 1.41 -1.01
C GLY A 61 -13.45 0.95 -0.19
N LEU A 62 -13.73 0.36 0.98
CA LEU A 62 -12.72 -0.33 1.75
C LEU A 62 -12.79 -1.82 1.47
N HIS A 63 -11.63 -2.41 1.25
CA HIS A 63 -11.47 -3.84 1.11
C HIS A 63 -11.07 -4.43 2.46
N ARG A 64 -11.56 -5.63 2.76
CA ARG A 64 -11.13 -6.39 3.93
C ARG A 64 -9.82 -7.08 3.58
N ASN A 65 -8.76 -6.79 4.32
CA ASN A 65 -7.50 -7.53 4.24
C ASN A 65 -7.49 -8.66 5.27
N THR A 66 -7.00 -9.83 4.84
CA THR A 66 -6.73 -10.96 5.74
C THR A 66 -5.24 -11.00 6.01
N TYR A 67 -4.87 -11.06 7.30
CA TYR A 67 -3.49 -11.16 7.75
C TYR A 67 -3.43 -12.05 9.00
N ILE A 68 -2.23 -12.56 9.30
CA ILE A 68 -1.98 -13.33 10.51
C ILE A 68 -1.34 -12.43 11.59
N ASN A 69 -1.48 -12.80 12.86
CA ASN A 69 -0.79 -12.12 13.96
C ASN A 69 0.71 -12.49 13.95
N SER A 70 1.46 -11.90 13.01
CA SER A 70 2.85 -12.21 12.73
C SER A 70 3.78 -12.10 13.95
N PRO A 71 3.71 -11.06 14.82
CA PRO A 71 4.55 -10.99 16.01
C PRO A 71 4.42 -12.21 16.94
N THR A 72 3.21 -12.74 17.05
CA THR A 72 2.94 -13.94 17.85
C THR A 72 3.35 -15.21 17.11
N LEU A 73 3.01 -15.34 15.83
CA LEU A 73 3.08 -16.59 15.07
C LEU A 73 4.43 -16.84 14.37
N LEU A 74 5.12 -15.78 13.94
CA LEU A 74 6.34 -15.87 13.15
C LEU A 74 7.59 -15.54 13.97
N ASP A 75 8.70 -16.20 13.67
CA ASP A 75 10.02 -15.82 14.15
C ASP A 75 10.65 -14.70 13.30
N ALA A 76 11.85 -14.26 13.68
CA ALA A 76 12.57 -13.18 12.98
C ALA A 76 13.00 -13.54 11.54
N SER A 77 12.92 -14.82 11.15
CA SER A 77 13.18 -15.32 9.79
C SER A 77 11.89 -15.52 8.97
N LEU A 78 10.76 -14.98 9.45
CA LEU A 78 9.43 -15.08 8.83
C LEU A 78 8.87 -16.50 8.80
N GLN A 79 9.42 -17.40 9.62
CA GLN A 79 8.99 -18.79 9.72
C GLN A 79 7.96 -18.97 10.83
N LEU A 80 6.98 -19.82 10.58
CA LEU A 80 5.94 -20.16 11.55
C LEU A 80 6.55 -20.95 12.71
N LYS A 81 6.43 -20.42 13.94
CA LYS A 81 7.02 -21.02 15.15
C LYS A 81 6.53 -22.46 15.39
N SER A 82 5.28 -22.76 15.05
CA SER A 82 4.66 -24.07 15.25
C SER A 82 4.95 -25.07 14.12
N ARG A 83 5.50 -24.63 12.98
CA ARG A 83 5.80 -25.49 11.83
C ARG A 83 7.09 -25.05 11.13
N PRO A 84 8.24 -25.62 11.53
CA PRO A 84 9.50 -25.45 10.80
C PRO A 84 9.36 -25.81 9.32
N GLY A 85 10.06 -25.06 8.46
CA GLY A 85 9.99 -25.16 7.00
C GLY A 85 8.85 -24.37 6.35
N LEU A 86 7.89 -23.81 7.10
CA LEU A 86 6.81 -22.98 6.56
C LEU A 86 7.07 -21.48 6.85
N ARG A 87 7.21 -20.69 5.78
CA ARG A 87 7.36 -19.22 5.86
C ARG A 87 6.19 -18.49 5.25
N PHE A 88 5.94 -17.28 5.74
CA PHE A 88 4.94 -16.37 5.20
C PHE A 88 5.61 -15.10 4.68
N ALA A 89 5.05 -14.54 3.60
CA ALA A 89 5.52 -13.30 3.03
C ALA A 89 4.42 -12.52 2.32
N GLY A 90 4.65 -11.23 2.11
CA GLY A 90 3.66 -10.32 1.51
C GLY A 90 2.56 -9.92 2.48
N GLN A 91 1.47 -9.36 1.95
CA GLN A 91 0.40 -8.76 2.75
C GLN A 91 -0.17 -9.67 3.87
N ILE A 92 -0.12 -11.00 3.72
CA ILE A 92 -0.57 -11.93 4.77
C ILE A 92 0.22 -11.77 6.08
N THR A 93 1.46 -11.26 6.04
CA THR A 93 2.27 -10.98 7.22
C THR A 93 1.91 -9.66 7.90
N GLY A 94 0.96 -8.89 7.35
CA GLY A 94 0.52 -7.60 7.88
C GLY A 94 1.30 -6.40 7.38
N CYS A 95 2.22 -6.57 6.41
CA CYS A 95 2.76 -5.41 5.68
C CYS A 95 1.73 -4.91 4.66
N GLU A 96 1.81 -3.62 4.32
CA GLU A 96 0.94 -2.99 3.32
C GLU A 96 1.79 -2.30 2.27
N GLY A 97 1.36 -2.39 1.01
CA GLY A 97 2.08 -1.83 -0.13
C GLY A 97 2.87 -2.87 -0.91
N TYR A 98 3.10 -2.56 -2.19
CA TYR A 98 3.78 -3.45 -3.12
C TYR A 98 5.26 -3.60 -2.80
N VAL A 99 5.91 -2.52 -2.38
CA VAL A 99 7.34 -2.50 -2.08
C VAL A 99 7.63 -3.32 -0.82
N GLU A 100 6.82 -3.11 0.22
CA GLU A 100 6.89 -3.83 1.48
C GLU A 100 6.58 -5.31 1.28
N SER A 101 5.56 -5.63 0.48
CA SER A 101 5.24 -7.02 0.14
C SER A 101 6.39 -7.71 -0.61
N ALA A 102 6.99 -7.02 -1.58
CA ALA A 102 8.14 -7.53 -2.33
C ALA A 102 9.38 -7.70 -1.45
N ALA A 103 9.66 -6.75 -0.56
CA ALA A 103 10.78 -6.81 0.37
C ALA A 103 10.66 -8.01 1.32
N ILE A 104 9.49 -8.23 1.91
CA ILE A 104 9.23 -9.38 2.78
C ILE A 104 9.30 -10.70 1.98
N GLY A 105 8.80 -10.71 0.74
CA GLY A 105 8.97 -11.83 -0.20
C GLY A 105 10.44 -12.19 -0.44
N LEU A 106 11.27 -11.18 -0.72
CA LEU A 106 12.70 -11.35 -0.92
C LEU A 106 13.38 -11.90 0.35
N LEU A 107 13.06 -11.37 1.52
CA LEU A 107 13.63 -11.83 2.79
C LEU A 107 13.24 -13.29 3.09
N ALA A 108 11.96 -13.65 2.97
CA ALA A 108 11.50 -15.01 3.20
C ALA A 108 12.18 -16.00 2.24
N GLY A 109 12.34 -15.62 0.97
CA GLY A 109 13.07 -16.42 -0.02
C GLY A 109 14.55 -16.58 0.32
N ARG A 110 15.23 -15.50 0.73
CA ARG A 110 16.64 -15.56 1.16
C ARG A 110 16.83 -16.43 2.40
N PHE A 111 15.95 -16.34 3.39
CA PHE A 111 16.01 -17.19 4.58
C PHE A 111 15.77 -18.66 4.25
N ALA A 112 14.78 -18.96 3.39
CA ALA A 112 14.51 -20.33 2.95
C ALA A 112 15.68 -20.93 2.16
N ALA A 113 16.28 -20.15 1.25
CA ALA A 113 17.45 -20.59 0.48
C ALA A 113 18.67 -20.85 1.39
N ALA A 114 18.94 -19.96 2.35
CA ALA A 114 20.03 -20.12 3.30
C ALA A 114 19.84 -21.40 4.15
N GLU A 115 18.64 -21.61 4.71
CA GLU A 115 18.32 -22.79 5.49
C GLU A 115 18.52 -24.07 4.66
N ARG A 116 18.05 -24.10 3.41
CA ARG A 116 18.19 -25.26 2.52
C ARG A 116 19.65 -25.62 2.23
N LEU A 117 20.55 -24.64 2.26
CA LEU A 117 21.98 -24.78 2.06
C LEU A 117 22.75 -25.03 3.38
N GLY A 118 22.07 -25.14 4.52
CA GLY A 118 22.70 -25.34 5.82
C GLY A 118 23.35 -24.07 6.40
N HIS A 119 22.91 -22.89 5.94
CA HIS A 119 23.39 -21.60 6.43
C HIS A 119 22.29 -20.86 7.21
N GLN A 120 22.71 -19.99 8.12
CA GLN A 120 21.81 -19.04 8.78
C GLN A 120 22.03 -17.65 8.19
N ALA A 121 21.02 -17.13 7.49
CA ALA A 121 21.07 -15.77 6.97
C ALA A 121 20.69 -14.77 8.07
N ALA A 122 21.52 -13.73 8.23
CA ALA A 122 21.22 -12.64 9.15
C ALA A 122 20.10 -11.75 8.60
N PRO A 123 19.22 -11.21 9.47
CA PRO A 123 18.27 -10.19 9.05
C PRO A 123 19.00 -8.91 8.61
N PRO A 124 18.37 -8.05 7.80
CA PRO A 124 18.90 -6.74 7.49
C PRO A 124 19.15 -5.93 8.77
N PRO A 125 20.15 -5.02 8.78
CA PRO A 125 20.36 -4.09 9.90
C PRO A 125 19.10 -3.26 10.19
N LEU A 126 18.93 -2.85 11.44
CA LEU A 126 17.83 -1.94 11.83
C LEU A 126 17.88 -0.58 11.12
N THR A 127 19.04 -0.21 10.58
CA THR A 127 19.26 1.02 9.80
C THR A 127 18.88 0.89 8.31
N THR A 128 18.33 -0.25 7.90
CA THR A 128 17.84 -0.44 6.52
C THR A 128 16.57 0.38 6.31
N ALA A 129 16.53 1.17 5.23
CA ALA A 129 15.39 2.00 4.82
C ALA A 129 14.25 1.17 4.22
#